data_AF-A0A7S6N7N7-F1
#
_entry.id   AF-A0A7S6N7N7-F1
#
_cell.length_a   1.000
_cell.length_b   1.000
_cell.length_c   1.000
_cell.angle_alpha   90.00
_cell.angle_beta   90.00
_cell.angle_gamma   90.00
#
_symmetry.space_group_name_H-M   'P 1'
#
loop_
_entity.id
_entity.type
_entity.pdbx_description
1 polymer ?
#
loop_
_entity_poly.entity_id
_entity_poly.type
_entity_poly.pdbx_seq_one_letter_code
_entity_poly.pdbx_strand_id
1 'polypeptide(L)'
;MSLRRTVKGKNPVFVTGDVDANLNRLLAMVSALGAEVAVLRDRQRTLEQLLARQGGPGPEAIEQFDPDPRDMAERMRWQAGFLRRVYAILEREADAAGDAGPAGD
;
A
#
# COMPACT_ATOMS: atom_id res chain seq x y z
N MET A 1 -4.09 18.12 31.78
CA MET A 1 -3.75 16.69 31.67
C MET A 1 -4.70 16.07 30.66
N SER A 2 -4.28 15.90 29.40
CA SER A 2 -5.19 15.48 28.30
C SER A 2 -5.26 13.96 28.22
N LEU A 3 -6.46 13.40 28.40
CA LEU A 3 -6.73 11.97 28.30
C LEU A 3 -6.75 11.56 26.82
N ARG A 4 -5.73 10.81 26.39
CA ARG A 4 -5.73 10.05 25.13
C ARG A 4 -6.88 9.04 25.17
N ARG A 5 -8.02 9.39 24.60
CA ARG A 5 -9.15 8.47 24.46
C ARG A 5 -8.85 7.50 23.31
N THR A 6 -8.10 6.46 23.61
CA THR A 6 -7.90 5.34 22.68
C THR A 6 -9.18 4.52 22.72
N VAL A 7 -10.00 4.62 21.67
CA VAL A 7 -11.14 3.72 21.50
C VAL A 7 -10.56 2.34 21.24
N LYS A 8 -10.52 1.49 22.29
CA LYS A 8 -10.17 0.07 22.19
C LYS A 8 -11.35 -0.68 21.57
N GLY A 9 -11.63 -0.44 20.29
CA GLY A 9 -12.42 -1.38 19.50
C GLY A 9 -11.62 -2.69 19.40
N LYS A 10 -12.22 -3.83 19.74
CA LYS A 10 -11.59 -5.12 19.44
C LYS A 10 -11.39 -5.20 17.92
N ASN A 11 -10.20 -5.59 17.48
CA ASN A 11 -9.93 -5.78 16.06
C ASN A 11 -10.95 -6.76 15.47
N PRO A 12 -11.47 -6.50 14.26
CA PRO A 12 -12.37 -7.43 13.59
C PRO A 12 -11.69 -8.80 13.44
N VAL A 13 -12.44 -9.85 13.76
CA VAL A 13 -12.03 -11.25 13.57
C VAL A 13 -12.70 -11.73 12.30
N PHE A 14 -11.91 -12.16 11.31
CA PHE A 14 -12.41 -12.50 9.98
C PHE A 14 -12.58 -14.01 9.81
N VAL A 15 -11.81 -14.82 10.54
CA VAL A 15 -11.87 -16.27 10.51
C VAL A 15 -11.98 -16.84 11.92
N THR A 16 -12.89 -17.80 12.12
CA THR A 16 -13.18 -18.46 13.40
C THR A 16 -12.67 -19.92 13.39
N GLY A 17 -12.39 -20.51 14.56
CA GLY A 17 -11.82 -21.86 14.71
C GLY A 17 -10.32 -21.86 15.07
N ASP A 18 -9.60 -22.95 14.77
CA ASP A 18 -8.16 -23.13 15.07
C ASP A 18 -7.23 -22.35 14.12
N VAL A 19 -7.61 -21.12 13.79
CA VAL A 19 -6.88 -20.28 12.83
C VAL A 19 -5.96 -19.32 13.57
N ASP A 20 -4.70 -19.25 13.12
CA ASP A 20 -3.64 -18.42 13.71
C ASP A 20 -4.09 -16.97 13.90
N ALA A 21 -3.92 -16.44 15.12
CA ALA A 21 -4.17 -15.04 15.45
C ALA A 21 -3.38 -14.07 14.55
N ASN A 22 -2.22 -14.48 14.03
CA ASN A 22 -1.44 -13.71 13.06
C ASN A 22 -2.17 -13.57 11.72
N LEU A 23 -2.88 -14.60 11.25
CA LEU A 23 -3.66 -14.53 10.02
C LEU A 23 -4.83 -13.54 10.15
N ASN A 24 -5.54 -13.57 11.28
CA ASN A 24 -6.61 -12.61 11.57
C ASN A 24 -6.08 -11.17 11.62
N ARG A 25 -4.89 -10.94 12.19
CA ARG A 25 -4.24 -9.61 12.18
C ARG A 25 -3.84 -9.17 10.78
N LEU A 26 -3.29 -10.08 9.96
CA LEU A 26 -2.96 -9.79 8.56
C LEU A 26 -4.19 -9.39 7.77
N LEU A 27 -5.30 -10.13 7.91
CA LEU A 27 -6.57 -9.80 7.27
C LEU A 27 -7.08 -8.42 7.71
N ALA A 28 -7.00 -8.10 9.00
CA ALA A 28 -7.37 -6.77 9.50
C ALA A 28 -6.53 -5.65 8.86
N MET A 29 -5.21 -5.85 8.74
CA MET A 29 -4.31 -4.88 8.10
C MET A 29 -4.62 -4.73 6.60
N VAL A 30 -4.87 -5.82 5.88
CA VAL A 30 -5.22 -5.80 4.45
C VAL A 30 -6.58 -5.14 4.24
N SER A 31 -7.58 -5.41 5.08
CA SER A 31 -8.88 -4.74 5.01
C SER A 31 -8.78 -3.24 5.25
N ALA A 32 -8.00 -2.82 6.25
CA ALA A 32 -7.75 -1.40 6.51
C ALA A 32 -7.05 -0.73 5.31
N LEU A 33 -6.03 -1.38 4.75
CA LEU A 33 -5.35 -0.89 3.54
C LEU A 33 -6.32 -0.80 2.34
N GLY A 34 -7.19 -1.80 2.17
CA GLY A 34 -8.21 -1.79 1.11
C GLY A 34 -9.19 -0.63 1.25
N ALA A 35 -9.57 -0.27 2.48
CA ALA A 35 -10.41 0.91 2.74
C ALA A 35 -9.69 2.21 2.35
N GLU A 36 -8.42 2.36 2.71
CA GLU A 36 -7.62 3.52 2.30
C GLU A 36 -7.43 3.60 0.77
N VAL A 37 -7.22 2.47 0.09
CA VAL A 37 -7.16 2.41 -1.38
C VAL A 37 -8.49 2.85 -2.02
N ALA A 38 -9.63 2.46 -1.44
CA ALA A 38 -10.94 2.89 -1.92
C ALA A 38 -11.11 4.42 -1.79
N VAL A 39 -10.70 5.00 -0.65
CA VAL A 39 -10.71 6.46 -0.44
C VAL A 39 -9.79 7.17 -1.44
N LEU A 40 -8.60 6.63 -1.70
CA LEU A 40 -7.68 7.19 -2.70
C LEU A 40 -8.29 7.17 -4.11
N ARG A 41 -8.93 6.06 -4.51
CA ARG A 41 -9.62 5.96 -5.82
C ARG A 41 -10.76 6.97 -5.96
N ASP A 42 -11.55 7.15 -4.91
CA ASP A 42 -12.64 8.14 -4.91
C ASP A 42 -12.11 9.58 -5.03
N ARG A 43 -11.02 9.88 -4.32
CA ARG A 43 -10.32 11.16 -4.45
C ARG A 43 -9.75 11.37 -5.85
N GLN A 44 -9.13 10.36 -6.45
CA GLN A 44 -8.62 10.43 -7.84
C GLN A 44 -9.76 10.73 -8.82
N ARG A 45 -10.88 10.00 -8.72
CA ARG A 45 -12.06 10.26 -9.56
C ARG A 45 -12.62 11.67 -9.37
N THR A 46 -12.63 12.17 -8.13
CA THR A 46 -13.04 13.55 -7.86
C THR A 46 -12.11 14.56 -8.52
N LEU A 47 -10.79 14.34 -8.49
CA LEU A 47 -9.82 15.20 -9.15
C LEU A 47 -10.04 15.25 -10.67
N GLU A 48 -10.26 14.09 -11.31
CA GLU A 48 -10.56 14.01 -12.75
C GLU A 48 -11.82 14.79 -13.13
N GLN A 49 -12.89 14.65 -12.34
CA GLN A 49 -14.14 15.38 -12.57
C GLN A 49 -13.98 16.88 -12.37
N LEU A 50 -13.23 17.30 -11.34
CA LEU A 50 -12.97 18.72 -11.10
C LEU A 50 -12.14 19.33 -12.23
N LEU A 51 -11.12 18.61 -12.71
CA LEU A 51 -10.29 19.05 -13.83
C LEU A 51 -11.12 19.22 -15.11
N ALA A 52 -11.98 18.24 -15.42
CA ALA A 52 -12.90 18.33 -16.56
C ALA A 52 -13.84 19.55 -16.47
N ARG A 53 -14.41 19.80 -15.28
CA ARG A 53 -15.29 20.96 -15.05
C ARG A 53 -14.58 22.31 -15.22
N GLN A 54 -13.27 22.34 -15.06
CA GLN A 54 -12.44 23.53 -15.28
C GLN A 54 -11.95 23.64 -16.74
N GLY A 55 -12.42 22.79 -17.65
CA GLY A 55 -12.02 22.77 -19.06
C GLY A 55 -10.73 21.99 -19.34
N GLY A 56 -10.20 21.29 -18.33
CA GLY A 56 -9.07 20.37 -18.49
C GLY A 56 -9.48 18.99 -18.99
N PRO A 57 -8.52 18.04 -19.09
CA PRO A 57 -8.80 16.66 -19.49
C PRO A 57 -9.69 15.94 -18.47
N GLY A 58 -10.67 15.19 -18.98
CA GLY A 58 -11.57 14.36 -18.18
C GLY A 58 -11.10 12.91 -18.05
N PRO A 59 -11.90 12.05 -17.40
CA PRO A 59 -11.56 10.64 -17.18
C PRO A 59 -11.16 9.89 -18.47
N GLU A 60 -11.82 10.18 -19.59
CA GLU A 60 -11.56 9.54 -20.88
C GLU A 60 -10.15 9.83 -21.39
N ALA A 61 -9.59 10.99 -21.06
CA ALA A 61 -8.22 11.35 -21.46
C ALA A 61 -7.17 10.52 -20.72
N ILE A 62 -7.46 10.08 -19.49
CA ILE A 62 -6.57 9.16 -18.75
C ILE A 62 -6.57 7.78 -19.42
N GLU A 63 -7.74 7.27 -19.79
CA GLU A 63 -7.87 5.95 -20.44
C GLU A 63 -7.24 5.90 -21.83
N GLN A 64 -7.19 7.05 -22.52
CA GLN A 64 -6.57 7.20 -23.84
C GLN A 64 -5.12 7.67 -23.78
N PHE A 65 -4.59 7.93 -22.58
CA PHE A 65 -3.24 8.44 -22.43
C PHE A 65 -2.23 7.38 -22.84
N ASP A 66 -1.56 7.62 -23.98
CA ASP A 66 -0.44 6.82 -24.43
C ASP A 66 0.88 7.47 -23.96
N PRO A 67 1.55 6.89 -22.95
CA PRO A 67 2.74 7.49 -22.35
C PRO A 67 3.94 7.42 -23.30
N ASP A 68 4.70 8.50 -23.36
CA ASP A 68 5.92 8.52 -24.15
C ASP A 68 7.08 7.75 -23.45
N PRO A 69 8.22 7.54 -24.12
CA PRO A 69 9.37 6.85 -23.50
C PRO A 69 9.90 7.50 -22.22
N ARG A 70 9.74 8.82 -22.05
CA ARG A 70 10.16 9.55 -20.84
C ARG A 70 9.19 9.31 -19.69
N ASP A 71 7.88 9.35 -19.96
CA ASP A 71 6.83 9.00 -18.99
C ASP A 71 7.04 7.58 -18.46
N MET A 72 7.31 6.64 -19.37
CA MET A 72 7.58 5.24 -19.02
C MET A 72 8.81 5.10 -18.13
N ALA A 73 9.91 5.78 -18.47
CA ALA A 73 11.12 5.77 -17.65
C ALA A 73 10.86 6.35 -16.24
N GLU A 74 10.04 7.39 -16.12
CA GLU A 74 9.66 7.94 -14.82
C GLU A 74 8.82 6.95 -13.99
N ARG A 75 7.83 6.31 -14.60
CA ARG A 75 7.02 5.28 -13.93
C ARG A 75 7.89 4.12 -13.44
N MET A 76 8.84 3.65 -14.26
CA MET A 76 9.77 2.59 -13.86
C MET A 76 10.64 3.00 -12.67
N ARG A 77 11.19 4.22 -12.68
CA ARG A 77 11.98 4.75 -11.54
C ARG A 77 11.14 4.82 -10.27
N TRP A 78 9.92 5.31 -10.37
CA TRP A 78 9.00 5.41 -9.24
C TRP A 78 8.64 4.02 -8.71
N GLN A 79 8.30 3.07 -9.60
CA GLN A 79 7.92 1.70 -9.24
C GLN A 79 9.09 0.96 -8.57
N ALA A 80 10.30 1.06 -9.11
CA ALA A 80 11.48 0.46 -8.50
C ALA A 80 11.74 1.03 -7.09
N GLY A 81 11.64 2.35 -6.93
CA GLY A 81 11.76 3.00 -5.63
C GLY A 81 10.67 2.57 -4.63
N PHE A 82 9.45 2.39 -5.11
CA PHE A 82 8.33 1.90 -4.31
C PHE A 82 8.54 0.46 -3.85
N LEU A 83 8.86 -0.45 -4.76
CA LEU A 83 9.11 -1.87 -4.44
C LEU A 83 10.26 -2.02 -3.44
N ARG A 84 11.36 -1.28 -3.63
CA ARG A 84 12.46 -1.27 -2.67
C ARG A 84 12.02 -0.88 -1.25
N ARG A 85 11.14 0.13 -1.12
CA ARG A 85 10.61 0.52 0.21
C ARG A 85 9.73 -0.56 0.82
N VAL A 86 8.93 -1.25 0.01
CA VAL A 86 8.06 -2.35 0.46
C VAL A 86 8.90 -3.55 0.91
N TYR A 87 9.95 -3.90 0.16
CA TYR A 87 10.76 -5.09 0.42
C TYR A 87 11.96 -4.87 1.33
N ALA A 88 12.26 -3.63 1.72
CA ALA A 88 13.39 -3.32 2.61
C ALA A 88 13.40 -4.11 3.93
N ILE A 89 12.25 -4.58 4.41
CA ILE A 89 12.16 -5.42 5.61
C ILE A 89 12.70 -6.83 5.32
N LEU A 90 12.32 -7.42 4.18
CA LEU A 90 12.78 -8.75 3.77
C LEU A 90 14.28 -8.77 3.47
N GLU A 91 14.80 -7.70 2.86
CA GLU A 91 16.24 -7.54 2.60
C GLU A 91 17.04 -7.55 3.92
N ARG A 92 16.57 -6.82 4.94
CA ARG A 92 17.22 -6.80 6.27
C ARG A 92 17.16 -8.15 6.98
N GLU A 93 16.05 -8.86 6.86
CA GLU A 93 15.91 -10.20 7.43
C GLU A 93 16.84 -11.21 6.74
N ALA A 94 16.98 -11.13 5.41
CA ALA A 94 17.89 -11.96 4.64
C ALA A 94 19.37 -11.67 4.98
N ASP A 95 19.75 -10.40 5.09
CA ASP A 95 21.10 -9.99 5.49
C ASP A 95 21.43 -10.49 6.91
N ALA A 96 20.51 -10.34 7.86
CA ALA A 96 20.69 -10.84 9.23
C ALA A 96 20.79 -12.37 9.31
N ALA A 97 20.07 -13.10 8.45
CA ALA A 97 20.15 -14.56 8.36
C ALA A 97 21.44 -15.04 7.65
N GLY A 98 21.96 -14.26 6.69
CA GLY A 98 23.20 -14.54 5.98
C GLY A 98 24.46 -14.25 6.80
N ASP A 99 24.42 -13.24 7.68
CA ASP A 99 25.51 -12.90 8.61
C ASP A 99 25.60 -13.89 9.79
N ALA A 100 24.53 -14.66 10.05
CA ALA A 100 24.50 -15.76 11.01
C ALA A 100 25.08 -17.08 10.45
N GLY A 101 26.21 -16.99 9.71
CA GLY A 101 26.93 -18.13 9.14
C GLY A 101 27.26 -19.22 10.17
N PRO A 102 27.46 -20.48 9.73
CA PRO A 102 27.34 -21.66 10.58
C PRO A 102 28.27 -21.57 11.79
N ALA A 103 27.72 -21.77 12.98
CA ALA A 103 28.50 -21.98 14.19
C ALA A 103 29.52 -23.09 13.89
N GLY A 104 30.80 -22.71 13.85
CA GLY A 104 31.89 -23.61 13.51
C GLY A 104 31.90 -24.83 14.42
N ASP A 105 32.14 -25.97 13.78
CA ASP A 105 32.46 -27.28 14.38
C ASP A 105 33.66 -27.20 15.35
#